data_AF-S3ZI65-F1
#
_entry.id   AF-S3ZI65-F1
#
_cell.length_a   1.000
_cell.length_b   1.000
_cell.length_c   1.000
_cell.angle_alpha   90.00
_cell.angle_beta   90.00
_cell.angle_gamma   90.00
#
_symmetry.space_group_name_H-M   'P 1'
#
loop_
_entity.id
_entity.type
_entity.pdbx_description
1 polymer ?
#
loop_
_entity_poly.entity_id
_entity_poly.type
_entity_poly.pdbx_seq_one_letter_code
_entity_poly.pdbx_strand_id
1 'polypeptide(L)'
;MPDLGDLFDDFRQEAFRLETLDDYSQSGSVDAYRLFLDGRERPADYNDDWLAEVRAHTDAGRRMYRVHVVRRPLTPYLRFELGWGYRTNATAGEEFFILDVTDRPNPLPDGVGDFWLFDSTTPAQFHYSQDGKFLGADVLPDDRPTSSPTTGEPSTSSTGTLLWLTLSRSRTGGQSTGSEPFRAGCGAAGAAGSLGEGGQGRCPRRCHVCQQAQQGGDGQARADC
;
A
#
# COMPACT_ATOMS: atom_id res chain seq x y z
N MET A 1 9.55 -14.49 -11.18
CA MET A 1 9.49 -13.62 -10.00
C MET A 1 8.03 -13.38 -9.71
N PRO A 2 7.60 -13.30 -8.44
CA PRO A 2 6.22 -12.97 -8.11
C PRO A 2 5.86 -11.64 -8.77
N ASP A 3 4.64 -11.56 -9.28
CA ASP A 3 4.09 -10.27 -9.70
C ASP A 3 3.51 -9.52 -8.49
N LEU A 4 3.02 -8.31 -8.73
CA LEU A 4 2.47 -7.47 -7.67
C LEU A 4 1.24 -8.11 -6.98
N GLY A 5 0.40 -8.82 -7.74
CA GLY A 5 -0.78 -9.48 -7.20
C GLY A 5 -0.40 -10.62 -6.26
N ASP A 6 0.61 -11.42 -6.66
CA ASP A 6 1.16 -12.49 -5.82
C ASP A 6 1.61 -11.95 -4.45
N LEU A 7 2.22 -10.75 -4.41
CA LEU A 7 2.68 -10.14 -3.16
C LEU A 7 1.54 -9.75 -2.22
N PHE A 8 0.42 -9.22 -2.75
CA PHE A 8 -0.77 -8.92 -1.94
C PHE A 8 -1.45 -10.19 -1.41
N ASP A 9 -1.48 -11.25 -2.22
CA ASP A 9 -2.06 -12.52 -1.78
C ASP A 9 -1.22 -13.16 -0.63
N ASP A 10 0.12 -13.10 -0.75
CA ASP A 10 1.03 -13.91 0.06
C ASP A 10 1.73 -13.24 1.25
N PHE A 11 1.72 -11.91 1.38
CA PHE A 11 2.39 -11.26 2.51
C PHE A 11 1.85 -11.74 3.86
N ARG A 12 2.72 -11.84 4.87
CA ARG A 12 2.39 -12.54 6.13
C ARG A 12 2.29 -11.62 7.33
N GLN A 13 3.04 -10.53 7.33
CA GLN A 13 3.16 -9.61 8.46
C GLN A 13 2.61 -8.25 8.09
N GLU A 14 3.15 -7.63 7.03
CA GLU A 14 2.78 -6.27 6.69
C GLU A 14 2.94 -5.93 5.21
N ALA A 15 2.09 -5.01 4.75
CA ALA A 15 2.22 -4.31 3.49
C ALA A 15 2.30 -2.80 3.78
N PHE A 16 3.41 -2.19 3.41
CA PHE A 16 3.72 -0.77 3.63
C PHE A 16 3.70 -0.01 2.31
N ARG A 17 2.86 1.01 2.19
CA ARG A 17 2.85 1.95 1.06
C ARG A 17 3.59 3.24 1.40
N LEU A 18 4.58 3.61 0.59
CA LEU A 18 5.12 4.97 0.55
C LEU A 18 4.58 5.71 -0.68
N GLU A 19 4.01 6.90 -0.45
CA GLU A 19 3.57 7.85 -1.47
C GLU A 19 4.36 9.14 -1.36
N THR A 20 4.91 9.61 -2.48
CA THR A 20 5.80 10.76 -2.55
C THR A 20 5.30 11.90 -3.44
N LEU A 21 4.20 11.69 -4.19
CA LEU A 21 3.65 12.68 -5.12
C LEU A 21 2.43 13.38 -4.54
N ASP A 22 2.25 14.66 -4.88
CA ASP A 22 1.07 15.43 -4.47
C ASP A 22 -0.14 15.23 -5.42
N ASP A 23 0.00 14.44 -6.49
CA ASP A 23 -1.01 14.25 -7.53
C ASP A 23 -0.94 12.87 -8.18
N TYR A 24 -2.03 12.11 -8.05
CA TYR A 24 -2.26 10.83 -8.73
C TYR A 24 -3.60 10.84 -9.50
N SER A 25 -4.06 12.02 -9.92
CA SER A 25 -5.40 12.28 -10.47
C SER A 25 -5.75 11.53 -11.76
N GLN A 26 -4.75 11.06 -12.50
CA GLN A 26 -4.91 10.24 -13.70
C GLN A 26 -4.75 8.74 -13.41
N SER A 27 -4.81 8.33 -12.14
CA SER A 27 -4.71 6.92 -11.73
C SER A 27 -5.82 6.51 -10.77
N GLY A 28 -6.21 5.24 -10.86
CA GLY A 28 -7.13 4.60 -9.93
C GLY A 28 -8.56 5.13 -9.99
N SER A 29 -8.82 6.21 -9.25
CA SER A 29 -10.15 6.72 -8.91
C SER A 29 -10.53 7.98 -9.68
N VAL A 30 -10.23 8.04 -10.99
CA VAL A 30 -10.39 9.26 -11.82
C VAL A 30 -11.83 9.81 -11.78
N ASP A 31 -12.84 8.94 -11.87
CA ASP A 31 -14.25 9.37 -11.85
C ASP A 31 -14.68 9.86 -10.46
N ALA A 32 -14.24 9.20 -9.39
CA ALA A 32 -14.49 9.67 -8.03
C ALA A 32 -13.81 11.01 -7.75
N TYR A 33 -12.60 11.22 -8.30
CA TYR A 33 -11.91 12.50 -8.20
C TYR A 33 -12.67 13.61 -8.92
N ARG A 34 -13.23 13.35 -10.11
CA ARG A 34 -14.12 14.31 -10.81
C ARG A 34 -15.34 14.68 -9.97
N LEU A 35 -16.01 13.69 -9.37
CA LEU A 35 -17.15 13.94 -8.48
C LEU A 35 -16.76 14.83 -7.27
N PHE A 36 -15.58 14.59 -6.69
CA PHE A 36 -15.06 15.40 -5.60
C PHE A 36 -14.82 16.86 -6.03
N LEU A 37 -14.22 17.08 -7.21
CA LEU A 37 -14.00 18.42 -7.75
C LEU A 37 -15.31 19.16 -8.01
N ASP A 38 -16.35 18.45 -8.41
CA ASP A 38 -17.70 18.98 -8.61
C ASP A 38 -18.46 19.22 -7.27
N GLY A 39 -17.84 18.96 -6.12
CA GLY A 39 -18.46 19.12 -4.80
C GLY A 39 -19.57 18.12 -4.51
N ARG A 40 -19.61 16.99 -5.24
CA ARG A 40 -20.57 15.91 -5.03
C ARG A 40 -20.19 15.11 -3.80
N GLU A 41 -21.16 14.39 -3.25
CA GLU A 41 -20.90 13.46 -2.16
C GLU A 41 -20.15 12.21 -2.66
N ARG A 42 -19.40 11.59 -1.74
CA ARG A 42 -18.70 10.33 -1.99
C ARG A 42 -19.71 9.23 -2.32
N PRO A 43 -19.56 8.48 -3.43
CA PRO A 43 -20.38 7.32 -3.71
C PRO A 43 -20.33 6.30 -2.55
N ALA A 44 -21.44 5.61 -2.32
CA ALA A 44 -21.54 4.63 -1.23
C ALA A 44 -20.58 3.45 -1.43
N ASP A 45 -20.36 3.09 -2.70
CA ASP A 45 -19.52 1.98 -3.18
C ASP A 45 -18.07 2.39 -3.48
N TYR A 46 -17.67 3.60 -3.09
CA TYR A 46 -16.33 4.11 -3.32
C TYR A 46 -15.27 3.19 -2.69
N ASN A 47 -14.44 2.59 -3.54
CA ASN A 47 -13.36 1.66 -3.21
C ASN A 47 -13.80 0.35 -2.54
N ASP A 48 -15.06 -0.08 -2.66
CA ASP A 48 -15.57 -1.28 -1.97
C ASP A 48 -14.70 -2.54 -2.17
N ASP A 49 -14.25 -2.80 -3.40
CA ASP A 49 -13.38 -3.95 -3.70
C ASP A 49 -12.05 -3.88 -2.93
N TRP A 50 -11.41 -2.71 -2.90
CA TRP A 50 -10.17 -2.49 -2.14
C TRP A 50 -10.40 -2.55 -0.63
N LEU A 51 -11.52 -1.99 -0.15
CA LEU A 51 -11.88 -2.06 1.27
C LEU A 51 -12.10 -3.49 1.73
N ALA A 52 -12.71 -4.33 0.89
CA ALA A 52 -12.89 -5.75 1.19
C ALA A 52 -11.55 -6.48 1.30
N GLU A 53 -10.60 -6.19 0.41
CA GLU A 53 -9.25 -6.75 0.42
C GLU A 53 -8.45 -6.32 1.67
N VAL A 54 -8.40 -5.02 1.95
CA VAL A 54 -7.75 -4.48 3.16
C VAL A 54 -8.36 -5.09 4.42
N ARG A 55 -9.70 -5.19 4.48
CA ARG A 55 -10.39 -5.79 5.63
C ARG A 55 -10.04 -7.27 5.78
N ALA A 56 -9.98 -8.03 4.67
CA ALA A 56 -9.60 -9.44 4.72
C ALA A 56 -8.19 -9.63 5.28
N HIS A 57 -7.23 -8.77 4.90
CA HIS A 57 -5.87 -8.85 5.43
C HIS A 57 -5.78 -8.45 6.91
N THR A 58 -6.45 -7.37 7.30
CA THR A 58 -6.41 -6.85 8.67
C THR A 58 -7.15 -7.76 9.65
N ASP A 59 -8.29 -8.34 9.25
CA ASP A 59 -9.01 -9.36 10.02
C ASP A 59 -8.19 -10.65 10.18
N ALA A 60 -7.30 -10.96 9.23
CA ALA A 60 -6.34 -12.05 9.31
C ALA A 60 -5.10 -11.72 10.20
N GLY A 61 -5.09 -10.55 10.85
CA GLY A 61 -4.00 -10.12 11.73
C GLY A 61 -2.78 -9.57 11.00
N ARG A 62 -2.85 -9.34 9.69
CA ARG A 62 -1.79 -8.68 8.91
C ARG A 62 -1.95 -7.16 9.02
N ARG A 63 -0.85 -6.42 8.88
CA ARG A 63 -0.85 -4.97 8.96
C ARG A 63 -0.80 -4.34 7.57
N MET A 64 -1.68 -3.39 7.28
CA MET A 64 -1.58 -2.58 6.06
C MET A 64 -1.48 -1.12 6.48
N TYR A 65 -0.47 -0.42 5.97
CA TYR A 65 -0.29 0.98 6.34
C TYR A 65 0.38 1.79 5.25
N ARG A 66 0.12 3.09 5.30
CA ARG A 66 0.57 4.06 4.32
C ARG A 66 1.28 5.22 4.99
N VAL A 67 2.43 5.60 4.46
CA VAL A 67 3.11 6.86 4.75
C VAL A 67 3.04 7.72 3.50
N HIS A 68 2.54 8.94 3.62
CA HIS A 68 2.48 9.89 2.52
C HIS A 68 3.28 11.14 2.87
N VAL A 69 4.22 11.50 1.99
CA VAL A 69 5.01 12.73 2.08
C VAL A 69 4.18 13.91 1.59
N VAL A 70 3.75 14.79 2.50
CA VAL A 70 2.82 15.87 2.17
C VAL A 70 3.47 17.22 2.36
N ARG A 71 3.28 18.12 1.39
CA ARG A 71 3.62 19.54 1.50
C ARG A 71 2.38 20.42 1.39
N ARG A 72 2.26 21.40 2.27
CA ARG A 72 1.21 22.42 2.17
C ARG A 72 1.64 23.56 1.22
N PRO A 73 0.68 24.21 0.52
CA PRO A 73 -0.77 23.97 0.57
C PRO A 73 -1.19 22.67 -0.13
N LEU A 74 -2.18 21.97 0.43
CA LEU A 74 -2.67 20.72 -0.14
C LEU A 74 -3.29 20.97 -1.53
N THR A 75 -2.84 20.18 -2.51
CA THR A 75 -3.44 20.10 -3.85
C THR A 75 -4.89 19.62 -3.76
N PRO A 76 -5.71 19.87 -4.80
CA PRO A 76 -7.06 19.30 -4.84
C PRO A 76 -7.06 17.77 -4.74
N TYR A 77 -6.06 17.10 -5.34
CA TYR A 77 -5.92 15.65 -5.24
C TYR A 77 -5.63 15.19 -3.81
N LEU A 78 -4.67 15.81 -3.10
CA LEU A 78 -4.41 15.47 -1.70
C LEU A 78 -5.65 15.67 -0.82
N ARG A 79 -6.46 16.70 -1.06
CA ARG A 79 -7.72 16.88 -0.33
C ARG A 79 -8.72 15.76 -0.61
N PHE A 80 -8.80 15.31 -1.85
CA PHE A 80 -9.62 14.16 -2.25
C PHE A 80 -9.12 12.88 -1.58
N GLU A 81 -7.82 12.59 -1.68
CA GLU A 81 -7.24 11.36 -1.15
C GLU A 81 -7.33 11.28 0.39
N LEU A 82 -6.93 12.35 1.09
CA LEU A 82 -7.05 12.45 2.54
C LEU A 82 -8.53 12.44 2.99
N GLY A 83 -9.40 13.13 2.23
CA GLY A 83 -10.79 13.34 2.60
C GLY A 83 -11.70 12.15 2.32
N TRP A 84 -11.49 11.42 1.22
CA TRP A 84 -12.31 10.27 0.81
C TRP A 84 -11.53 8.98 0.97
N GLY A 85 -10.36 8.86 0.33
CA GLY A 85 -9.53 7.66 0.36
C GLY A 85 -9.20 7.21 1.79
N TYR A 86 -8.47 8.04 2.52
CA TYR A 86 -7.91 7.65 3.83
C TYR A 86 -9.00 7.43 4.86
N ARG A 87 -10.00 8.31 4.88
CA ARG A 87 -11.14 8.18 5.80
C ARG A 87 -11.91 6.89 5.56
N THR A 88 -12.06 6.45 4.31
CA THR A 88 -12.79 5.23 4.00
C THR A 88 -11.93 4.00 4.29
N ASN A 89 -10.69 3.98 3.82
CA ASN A 89 -9.77 2.86 4.01
C ASN A 89 -9.43 2.60 5.49
N ALA A 90 -9.39 3.64 6.32
CA ALA A 90 -9.22 3.49 7.77
C ALA A 90 -10.35 2.65 8.40
N THR A 91 -11.56 2.65 7.83
CA THR A 91 -12.67 1.79 8.30
C THR A 91 -12.51 0.31 7.94
N ALA A 92 -11.56 0.00 7.05
CA ALA A 92 -11.16 -1.36 6.71
C ALA A 92 -9.88 -1.80 7.47
N GLY A 93 -9.29 -0.94 8.29
CA GLY A 93 -8.11 -1.25 9.11
C GLY A 93 -6.77 -0.79 8.53
N GLU A 94 -6.73 -0.09 7.39
CA GLU A 94 -5.50 0.54 6.89
C GLU A 94 -5.07 1.69 7.82
N GLU A 95 -3.81 1.71 8.24
CA GLU A 95 -3.25 2.79 9.05
C GLU A 95 -2.60 3.87 8.17
N PHE A 96 -2.76 5.13 8.54
CA PHE A 96 -2.22 6.26 7.77
C PHE A 96 -1.29 7.13 8.61
N PHE A 97 -0.15 7.47 8.01
CA PHE A 97 0.87 8.33 8.59
C PHE A 97 1.22 9.43 7.58
N ILE A 98 1.32 10.67 8.06
CA ILE A 98 1.70 11.81 7.22
C ILE A 98 3.10 12.25 7.59
N LEU A 99 4.00 12.25 6.62
CA LEU A 99 5.28 12.90 6.72
C LEU A 99 5.14 14.35 6.20
N ASP A 100 4.79 15.28 7.10
CA ASP A 100 4.65 16.70 6.75
C ASP A 100 6.04 17.34 6.56
N VAL A 101 6.35 17.68 5.31
CA VAL A 101 7.59 18.36 4.90
C VAL A 101 7.36 19.84 4.59
N THR A 102 6.27 20.42 5.08
CA THR A 102 6.03 21.86 5.03
C THR A 102 7.13 22.57 5.83
N ASP A 103 7.74 23.58 5.21
CA ASP A 103 8.80 24.43 5.78
C ASP A 103 10.08 23.68 6.21
N ARG A 104 10.30 22.46 5.73
CA ARG A 104 11.50 21.67 6.02
C ARG A 104 11.93 20.80 4.84
N PRO A 105 13.22 20.42 4.76
CA PRO A 105 13.68 19.44 3.79
C PRO A 105 12.97 18.09 3.96
N ASN A 106 12.79 17.37 2.86
CA ASN A 106 12.34 15.98 2.92
C ASN A 106 13.45 15.13 3.56
N PRO A 107 13.19 14.39 4.66
CA PRO A 107 14.20 13.55 5.29
C PRO A 107 14.48 12.26 4.50
N LEU A 108 13.67 11.96 3.48
CA LEU A 108 13.94 10.84 2.59
C LEU A 108 15.15 11.16 1.69
N PRO A 109 16.02 10.18 1.43
CA PRO A 109 17.10 10.32 0.46
C PRO A 109 16.59 10.67 -0.94
N ASP A 110 17.42 11.37 -1.70
CA ASP A 110 17.12 11.70 -3.08
C ASP A 110 16.86 10.44 -3.93
N GLY A 111 15.85 10.49 -4.78
CA GLY A 111 15.48 9.40 -5.68
C GLY A 111 14.61 8.31 -5.05
N VAL A 112 14.25 8.39 -3.77
CA VAL A 112 13.20 7.54 -3.20
C VAL A 112 11.85 7.96 -3.80
N GLY A 113 11.28 7.10 -4.64
CA GLY A 113 9.94 7.25 -5.19
C GLY A 113 8.91 6.37 -4.48
N ASP A 114 7.76 6.23 -5.12
CA ASP A 114 6.64 5.44 -4.64
C ASP A 114 6.95 3.94 -4.64
N PHE A 115 6.51 3.25 -3.59
CA PHE A 115 6.59 1.78 -3.52
C PHE A 115 5.61 1.18 -2.52
N TRP A 116 5.30 -0.10 -2.74
CA TRP A 116 4.87 -1.00 -1.68
C TRP A 116 6.05 -1.83 -1.18
N LEU A 117 6.12 -2.08 0.12
CA LEU A 117 7.09 -2.99 0.74
C LEU A 117 6.34 -4.06 1.51
N PHE A 118 6.55 -5.30 1.11
CA PHE A 118 5.91 -6.46 1.71
C PHE A 118 6.86 -7.17 2.67
N ASP A 119 6.37 -7.49 3.86
CA ASP A 119 7.08 -8.19 4.93
C ASP A 119 8.45 -7.60 5.28
N SER A 120 8.59 -6.27 5.08
CA SER A 120 9.84 -5.53 5.28
C SER A 120 11.02 -5.98 4.38
N THR A 121 10.76 -6.71 3.28
CA THR A 121 11.82 -7.33 2.47
C THR A 121 11.64 -7.23 0.95
N THR A 122 10.40 -7.16 0.45
CA THR A 122 10.14 -7.21 -0.99
C THR A 122 9.51 -5.90 -1.46
N PRO A 123 10.28 -5.01 -2.11
CA PRO A 123 9.76 -3.77 -2.64
C PRO A 123 9.15 -3.97 -4.03
N ALA A 124 7.98 -3.36 -4.25
CA ALA A 124 7.38 -3.12 -5.55
C ALA A 124 7.40 -1.62 -5.82
N GLN A 125 8.29 -1.17 -6.69
CA GLN A 125 8.45 0.24 -7.09
C GLN A 125 7.31 0.64 -8.02
N PHE A 126 6.66 1.78 -7.77
CA PHE A 126 5.57 2.30 -8.59
C PHE A 126 6.05 3.51 -9.39
N HIS A 127 5.68 3.55 -10.67
CA HIS A 127 6.05 4.61 -11.59
C HIS A 127 4.82 5.38 -12.03
N TYR A 128 4.92 6.70 -12.01
CA TYR A 128 3.89 7.62 -12.48
C TYR A 128 4.47 8.63 -13.45
N SER A 129 3.63 9.11 -14.35
CA SER A 129 3.92 10.27 -15.17
C SER A 129 3.81 11.56 -14.34
N GLN A 130 4.26 12.67 -14.93
CA GLN A 130 4.18 13.99 -14.30
C GLN A 130 2.73 14.46 -14.07
N ASP A 131 1.77 13.98 -14.86
CA ASP A 131 0.34 14.25 -14.70
C ASP A 131 -0.36 13.21 -13.80
N GLY A 132 0.39 12.37 -13.08
CA GLY A 132 -0.17 11.44 -12.10
C GLY A 132 -0.83 10.21 -12.71
N LYS A 133 -0.49 9.85 -13.96
CA LYS A 133 -0.94 8.60 -14.60
C LYS A 133 -0.01 7.49 -14.16
N PHE A 134 -0.58 6.36 -13.76
CA PHE A 134 0.20 5.18 -13.43
C PHE A 134 0.82 4.56 -14.69
N LEU A 135 2.13 4.31 -14.64
CA LEU A 135 2.92 3.81 -15.78
C LEU A 135 3.30 2.33 -15.64
N GLY A 136 3.38 1.81 -14.42
CA GLY A 136 3.81 0.44 -14.17
C GLY A 136 4.38 0.26 -12.78
N ALA A 137 4.54 -1.01 -12.39
CA ALA A 137 5.20 -1.37 -11.15
C ALA A 137 6.26 -2.45 -11.40
N ASP A 138 7.43 -2.28 -10.80
CA ASP A 138 8.53 -3.23 -10.86
C ASP A 138 8.69 -3.92 -9.51
N VAL A 139 8.52 -5.24 -9.48
CA VAL A 139 8.87 -6.05 -8.30
C VAL A 139 10.37 -6.26 -8.29
N LEU A 140 11.01 -5.71 -7.27
CA LEU A 140 12.45 -5.83 -7.09
C LEU A 140 12.79 -7.11 -6.31
N PRO A 141 14.00 -7.66 -6.49
CA PRO A 141 14.46 -8.79 -5.70
C PRO A 141 14.43 -8.47 -4.21
N ASP A 142 14.16 -9.51 -3.42
CA ASP A 142 14.19 -9.47 -1.97
C ASP A 142 15.57 -8.98 -1.46
N ASP A 143 15.56 -8.01 -0.55
CA ASP A 143 16.77 -7.40 0.00
C ASP A 143 17.37 -8.19 1.18
N ARG A 144 16.76 -9.32 1.56
CA ARG A 144 17.32 -10.22 2.57
C ARG A 144 18.75 -10.58 2.17
N PRO A 145 19.75 -10.26 3.00
CA PRO A 145 21.09 -10.77 2.76
C PRO A 145 20.99 -12.28 2.74
N THR A 146 21.35 -12.90 1.61
CA THR A 146 21.44 -14.35 1.54
C THR A 146 22.45 -14.76 2.60
N SER A 147 21.97 -15.41 3.66
CA SER A 147 22.85 -15.99 4.67
C SER A 147 23.54 -17.20 4.02
N SER A 148 24.50 -16.93 3.14
CA SER A 148 25.50 -17.91 2.76
C SER A 148 26.38 -18.10 3.99
N PRO A 149 26.64 -19.34 4.44
CA PRO A 149 27.69 -19.58 5.42
C PRO A 149 29.04 -19.36 4.72
N THR A 150 29.51 -18.12 4.67
CA THR A 150 30.79 -17.79 4.03
C THR A 150 31.88 -17.65 5.09
N THR A 151 32.69 -18.71 5.20
CA THR A 151 34.11 -18.56 5.51
C THR A 151 34.75 -17.87 4.31
N GLY A 152 35.29 -16.66 4.49
CA GLY A 152 36.23 -16.03 3.55
C GLY A 152 35.92 -14.60 3.10
N GLU A 153 36.64 -13.66 3.73
CA GLU A 153 37.05 -12.28 3.38
C GLU A 153 36.14 -11.26 2.64
N PRO A 154 36.29 -9.95 2.97
CA PRO A 154 35.36 -8.91 2.55
C PRO A 154 35.70 -8.33 1.17
N SER A 155 34.72 -8.35 0.26
CA SER A 155 34.70 -7.55 -0.96
C SER A 155 33.88 -6.29 -0.71
N THR A 156 34.54 -5.13 -0.73
CA THR A 156 33.93 -3.81 -0.69
C THR A 156 33.34 -3.46 -2.06
N SER A 157 32.02 -3.65 -2.25
CA SER A 157 31.22 -2.89 -3.21
C SER A 157 29.73 -3.25 -3.07
N SER A 158 28.96 -2.44 -2.35
CA SER A 158 27.50 -2.30 -2.57
C SER A 158 26.99 -1.12 -1.76
N THR A 159 27.00 0.07 -2.37
CA THR A 159 26.44 1.29 -1.76
C THR A 159 24.95 1.47 -2.10
N GLY A 160 24.31 0.52 -2.79
CA GLY A 160 22.92 0.65 -3.28
C GLY A 160 21.84 -0.03 -2.43
N THR A 161 22.21 -0.97 -1.56
CA THR A 161 21.24 -1.88 -0.92
C THR A 161 20.79 -1.43 0.48
N LEU A 162 21.52 -0.50 1.11
CA LEU A 162 21.34 -0.17 2.54
C LEU A 162 20.23 0.85 2.86
N LEU A 163 19.57 1.42 1.86
CA LEU A 163 18.69 2.57 2.08
C LEU A 163 17.31 2.19 2.65
N TRP A 164 16.77 1.03 2.25
CA TRP A 164 15.40 0.59 2.55
C TRP A 164 15.18 0.17 4.01
N LEU A 165 16.22 -0.41 4.63
CA LEU A 165 16.18 -0.90 6.02
C LEU A 165 16.00 0.21 7.06
N THR A 166 16.33 1.46 6.73
CA THR A 166 16.33 2.56 7.70
C THR A 166 14.91 3.05 8.05
N LEU A 167 13.94 2.84 7.15
CA LEU A 167 12.54 3.24 7.38
C LEU A 167 11.73 2.17 8.15
N SER A 168 12.11 0.90 8.08
CA SER A 168 11.44 -0.20 8.82
C SER A 168 11.85 -0.28 10.30
N ARG A 169 13.12 0.02 10.64
CA ARG A 169 13.69 -0.33 11.96
C ARG A 169 13.54 0.69 13.09
N SER A 170 12.87 1.82 12.87
CA SER A 170 12.73 2.84 13.92
C SER A 170 11.53 2.56 14.85
N ARG A 171 11.61 1.47 15.63
CA ARG A 171 10.75 1.27 16.81
C ARG A 171 11.57 0.67 17.96
N THR A 172 12.30 1.51 18.69
CA THR A 172 12.74 1.19 20.05
C THR A 172 12.20 2.22 21.04
N GLY A 173 11.28 1.75 21.89
CA GLY A 173 11.17 2.15 23.28
C GLY A 173 10.49 3.48 23.61
N GLY A 174 9.18 3.42 23.88
CA GLY A 174 8.48 4.46 24.63
C GLY A 174 7.17 3.91 25.21
N GLN A 175 7.22 3.45 26.47
CA GLN A 175 6.06 3.00 27.23
C GLN A 175 5.28 4.17 27.86
N SER A 176 4.00 3.88 28.14
CA SER A 176 3.12 4.49 29.15
C SER A 176 2.37 5.77 28.69
N THR A 177 1.08 6.02 28.99
CA THR A 177 0.12 5.45 29.96
C THR A 177 -1.34 5.63 29.48
N GLY A 178 -2.16 4.60 29.70
CA GLY A 178 -3.57 4.60 30.13
C GLY A 178 -4.59 5.67 29.68
N SER A 179 -5.66 5.18 29.05
CA SER A 179 -7.06 5.55 29.38
C SER A 179 -8.03 4.50 28.79
N GLU A 180 -9.01 4.07 29.59
CA GLU A 180 -9.95 2.95 29.40
C GLU A 180 -10.80 2.96 28.12
N PRO A 181 -11.28 1.77 27.67
CA PRO A 181 -12.15 1.63 26.51
C PRO A 181 -13.64 1.79 26.86
N PHE A 182 -14.36 2.53 26.02
CA PHE A 182 -15.81 2.60 26.03
C PHE A 182 -16.40 1.25 25.61
N ARG A 183 -17.19 0.64 26.51
CA ARG A 183 -18.04 -0.53 26.24
C ARG A 183 -19.27 -0.12 25.40
N ALA A 184 -19.54 -0.87 24.35
CA ALA A 184 -20.90 -1.18 23.91
C ALA A 184 -20.91 -2.65 23.44
N GLY A 185 -21.81 -3.44 24.01
CA GLY A 185 -21.95 -4.87 23.74
C GLY A 185 -23.29 -5.24 23.11
N CYS A 186 -23.40 -6.54 22.85
CA CYS A 186 -24.52 -7.34 22.30
C CYS A 186 -24.71 -7.26 20.77
N GLY A 187 -24.88 -8.39 20.05
CA GLY A 187 -25.27 -9.72 20.50
C GLY A 187 -24.87 -10.83 19.53
N ALA A 188 -24.81 -12.04 20.07
CA ALA A 188 -24.54 -13.29 19.37
C ALA A 188 -25.74 -13.78 18.57
N ALA A 189 -25.48 -14.37 17.41
CA ALA A 189 -26.29 -15.45 16.83
C ALA A 189 -25.38 -16.28 15.92
N GLY A 190 -25.23 -17.57 16.24
CA GLY A 190 -24.44 -18.50 15.47
C GLY A 190 -25.21 -19.14 14.32
N ALA A 191 -24.48 -19.78 13.40
CA ALA A 191 -24.83 -21.07 12.84
C ALA A 191 -23.64 -21.65 12.07
N ALA A 192 -23.46 -22.96 12.22
CA ALA A 192 -22.47 -23.79 11.57
C ALA A 192 -22.71 -23.93 10.05
N GLY A 193 -21.64 -24.17 9.31
CA GLY A 193 -21.69 -24.52 7.89
C GLY A 193 -20.37 -25.09 7.40
N SER A 194 -20.41 -26.37 7.09
CA SER A 194 -19.37 -27.30 6.62
C SER A 194 -18.25 -26.78 5.70
N LEU A 195 -17.08 -27.38 5.94
CA LEU A 195 -15.96 -27.61 5.03
C LEU A 195 -16.41 -27.98 3.60
N GLY A 196 -15.81 -27.33 2.61
CA GLY A 196 -15.91 -27.67 1.19
C GLY A 196 -14.59 -27.36 0.49
N GLU A 197 -14.04 -28.39 -0.13
CA GLU A 197 -12.74 -28.47 -0.80
C GLU A 197 -12.51 -27.47 -1.94
N GLY A 198 -11.23 -27.15 -2.19
CA GLY A 198 -10.69 -26.96 -3.55
C GLY A 198 -10.92 -25.60 -4.21
N GLY A 199 -10.23 -24.56 -3.73
CA GLY A 199 -10.13 -23.28 -4.44
C GLY A 199 -8.80 -23.17 -5.18
N GLN A 200 -8.82 -23.35 -6.51
CA GLN A 200 -7.72 -22.98 -7.39
C GLN A 200 -7.45 -21.48 -7.21
N GLY A 201 -6.27 -21.13 -6.69
CA GLY A 201 -5.83 -19.75 -6.50
C GLY A 201 -5.83 -19.01 -7.83
N ARG A 202 -6.83 -18.16 -8.01
CA ARG A 202 -6.97 -17.26 -9.16
C ARG A 202 -6.89 -15.86 -8.59
N CYS A 203 -5.82 -15.15 -8.93
CA CYS A 203 -5.64 -13.72 -8.68
C CYS A 203 -6.98 -12.99 -8.86
N PRO A 204 -7.48 -12.24 -7.86
CA PRO A 204 -8.62 -11.39 -8.09
C PRO A 204 -8.11 -10.27 -9.01
N ARG A 205 -8.40 -10.38 -10.31
CA ARG A 205 -8.17 -9.34 -11.35
C ARG A 205 -8.98 -8.04 -11.08
N ARG A 206 -9.26 -7.74 -9.82
CA ARG A 206 -10.14 -6.69 -9.28
C ARG A 206 -9.56 -5.92 -8.10
N CYS A 207 -8.37 -6.26 -7.61
CA CYS A 207 -7.66 -5.38 -6.67
C CYS A 207 -7.47 -4.01 -7.34
N HIS A 208 -7.91 -2.91 -6.72
CA HIS A 208 -7.80 -1.56 -7.29
C HIS A 208 -6.35 -1.22 -7.66
N VAL A 209 -5.39 -1.69 -6.86
CA VAL A 209 -3.95 -1.54 -7.10
C VAL A 209 -3.48 -2.40 -8.28
N CYS A 210 -4.01 -3.62 -8.45
CA CYS A 210 -3.72 -4.46 -9.61
C CYS A 210 -4.43 -3.96 -10.89
N GLN A 211 -5.60 -3.34 -10.77
CA GLN A 211 -6.31 -2.69 -11.87
C GLN A 211 -5.58 -1.43 -12.34
N GLN A 212 -5.01 -0.65 -11.40
CA GLN A 212 -4.05 0.41 -11.72
C GLN A 212 -2.86 -0.19 -12.49
N ALA A 213 -2.30 -1.31 -12.01
CA ALA A 213 -1.21 -2.04 -12.68
C ALA A 213 -1.52 -2.44 -14.13
N GLN A 214 -2.75 -2.89 -14.39
CA GLN A 214 -3.18 -3.41 -15.70
C GLN A 214 -3.54 -2.32 -16.73
N GLN A 215 -3.85 -1.09 -16.30
CA GLN A 215 -4.26 0.01 -17.19
C GLN A 215 -3.08 0.77 -17.84
N GLY A 216 -1.83 0.52 -17.41
CA GLY A 216 -0.62 1.19 -17.91
C GLY A 216 0.07 0.53 -19.12
N GLY A 217 -0.33 -0.69 -19.49
CA GLY A 217 0.34 -1.47 -20.55
C GLY A 217 -0.25 -1.24 -21.95
N ASP A 218 0.25 -0.27 -22.70
CA ASP A 218 0.06 -0.23 -24.16
C ASP A 218 1.08 -1.17 -24.82
N GLY A 219 0.66 -2.41 -25.13
CA GLY A 219 1.51 -3.36 -25.84
C GLY A 219 1.07 -4.82 -25.77
N GLN A 220 -0.02 -5.15 -26.48
CA GLN A 220 -0.27 -6.45 -27.11
C GLN A 220 0.32 -7.72 -26.44
N ALA A 221 -0.25 -8.15 -25.32
CA ALA A 221 -0.28 -9.56 -24.96
C ALA A 221 -1.74 -10.01 -24.98
N ARG A 222 -2.19 -10.51 -26.14
CA ARG A 222 -3.39 -11.35 -26.18
C ARG A 222 -3.09 -12.60 -25.37
N ALA A 223 -3.62 -12.68 -24.16
CA ALA A 223 -3.85 -13.96 -23.54
C ALA A 223 -5.18 -14.49 -24.08
N ASP A 224 -5.10 -15.45 -25.01
CA ASP A 224 -6.21 -16.33 -25.28
C ASP A 224 -6.60 -17.03 -23.96
N CYS A 225 -7.88 -16.94 -23.61
CA CYS A 225 -8.59 -17.77 -22.65
C CYS A 225 -9.97 -18.04 -23.21
#